data_AF-A0A950VP29-F1
#
_entry.id   AF-A0A950VP29-F1
#
_cell.length_a   1.000
_cell.length_b   1.000
_cell.length_c   1.000
_cell.angle_alpha   90.00
_cell.angle_beta   90.00
_cell.angle_gamma   90.00
#
_symmetry.space_group_name_H-M   'P 1'
#
loop_
_entity.id
_entity.type
_entity.pdbx_description
1 polymer ?
#
loop_
_entity_poly.entity_id
_entity_poly.type
_entity_poly.pdbx_seq_one_letter_code
_entity_poly.pdbx_strand_id
1 'polypeptide(L)'
;MDKEKVRVLLIEDNPTTALVLEGLLETSPVTEYVVTTVGSFAEARERLAQQPWELVLLDLVLPNGAGIELVRRVKALAPTCRW
;
A
#
# COMPACT_ATOMS: atom_id res chain seq x y z
N MET A 1 -8.92 6.32 24.15
CA MET A 1 -9.34 5.28 23.19
C MET A 1 -8.12 4.99 22.35
N ASP A 2 -7.67 3.74 22.37
CA ASP A 2 -6.59 3.31 21.49
C ASP A 2 -7.11 3.35 20.05
N LYS A 3 -6.30 3.91 19.14
CA LYS A 3 -6.67 3.95 17.72
C LYS A 3 -6.65 2.54 17.15
N GLU A 4 -7.59 2.22 16.27
CA GLU A 4 -7.53 0.98 15.49
C GLU A 4 -6.27 1.02 14.62
N LYS A 5 -5.49 -0.06 14.64
CA LYS A 5 -4.21 -0.13 13.94
C LYS A 5 -4.36 -0.88 12.62
N VAL A 6 -4.02 -0.23 11.51
CA VAL A 6 -4.19 -0.79 10.15
C VAL A 6 -2.84 -0.83 9.45
N ARG A 7 -2.40 -2.02 9.03
CA ARG A 7 -1.19 -2.17 8.21
C ARG A 7 -1.48 -1.86 6.74
N VAL A 8 -0.78 -0.87 6.20
CA VAL A 8 -0.91 -0.38 4.83
C VAL A 8 0.34 -0.72 4.05
N LEU A 9 0.18 -1.32 2.88
CA LEU A 9 1.24 -1.39 1.87
C LEU A 9 1.00 -0.27 0.84
N LEU A 10 1.90 0.71 0.78
CA LEU A 10 1.88 1.78 -0.21
C LEU A 10 2.86 1.44 -1.35
N ILE A 11 2.37 1.45 -2.58
CA ILE A 11 3.14 1.11 -3.79
C ILE A 11 3.16 2.35 -4.69
N GLU A 12 4.27 3.09 -4.62
CA GLU A 12 4.43 4.42 -5.21
C GLU A 12 5.93 4.64 -5.49
N ASP A 13 6.29 4.89 -6.75
CA ASP A 13 7.70 5.08 -7.15
C ASP A 13 8.17 6.53 -6.98
N ASN A 14 7.24 7.48 -6.87
CA ASN A 14 7.56 8.87 -6.59
C ASN A 14 7.69 9.12 -5.07
N PRO A 15 8.91 9.39 -4.55
CA PRO A 15 9.11 9.58 -3.12
C PRO A 15 8.39 10.81 -2.56
N THR A 16 8.12 11.83 -3.39
CA THR A 16 7.36 13.01 -2.97
C THR A 16 5.89 12.66 -2.77
N THR A 17 5.30 11.93 -3.71
CA THR A 17 3.91 11.47 -3.59
C THR A 17 3.76 10.52 -2.40
N ALA A 18 4.70 9.59 -2.21
CA ALA A 18 4.70 8.67 -1.09
C ALA A 18 4.69 9.40 0.26
N LEU A 19 5.58 10.40 0.43
CA LEU A 19 5.67 11.20 1.65
C LEU A 19 4.36 11.97 1.92
N VAL A 20 3.74 12.53 0.89
CA VAL A 20 2.45 13.22 1.03
C VAL A 20 1.35 12.25 1.48
N LEU A 21 1.28 11.05 0.90
CA LEU A 21 0.29 10.04 1.26
C LEU A 21 0.49 9.52 2.69
N GLU A 22 1.73 9.27 3.09
CA GLU A 22 2.07 8.90 4.47
C GLU A 22 1.61 9.97 5.46
N GLY A 23 1.96 11.24 5.20
CA GLY A 23 1.54 12.36 6.04
C GLY A 23 0.01 12.52 6.13
N LEU A 24 -0.71 12.30 5.02
CA LEU A 24 -2.18 12.32 5.03
C LEU A 24 -2.77 11.21 5.91
N LEU A 25 -2.21 10.00 5.86
CA LEU A 25 -2.66 8.88 6.69
C LEU A 25 -2.39 9.14 8.18
N GLU A 26 -1.24 9.73 8.53
CA GLU A 26 -0.89 10.10 9.90
C GLU A 26 -1.88 11.08 10.54
N THR A 27 -2.54 11.92 9.73
CA THR A 27 -3.54 12.89 10.24
C THR A 27 -4.84 12.25 10.75
N SER A 28 -5.05 10.94 10.55
CA SER A 28 -6.28 10.26 10.96
C SER A 28 -6.50 10.34 12.48
N PRO A 29 -7.65 10.87 12.95
CA PRO A 29 -7.93 10.98 14.37
C PRO A 29 -8.35 9.65 15.02
N VAL A 30 -8.79 8.67 14.22
CA VAL A 30 -9.44 7.43 14.69
C VAL A 30 -8.64 6.16 14.40
N THR A 31 -7.72 6.22 13.44
CA THR A 31 -6.95 5.05 12.97
C THR A 31 -5.46 5.36 13.00
N GLU A 32 -4.66 4.42 13.50
CA GLU A 32 -3.20 4.43 13.39
C GLU A 32 -2.82 3.59 12.17
N TYR A 33 -2.45 4.26 11.08
CA TYR A 33 -1.95 3.57 9.90
C TYR A 33 -0.46 3.29 10.06
N VAL A 34 -0.06 2.02 9.92
CA VAL A 34 1.34 1.63 9.80
C VAL A 34 1.64 1.38 8.34
N VAL A 35 2.29 2.36 7.72
CA VAL A 35 2.59 2.35 6.29
C VAL A 35 3.94 1.69 6.04
N THR A 36 3.97 0.76 5.09
CA THR A 36 5.20 0.27 4.46
C THR A 36 5.18 0.69 3.00
N THR A 37 6.15 1.49 2.59
CA THR A 37 6.26 1.99 1.22
C THR A 37 7.25 1.16 0.40
N VAL A 38 6.86 0.85 -0.83
CA VAL A 38 7.71 0.19 -1.84
C VAL A 38 7.61 0.93 -3.17
N GLY A 39 8.74 1.04 -3.87
CA GLY A 39 8.85 1.84 -5.09
C GLY A 39 8.63 1.08 -6.38
N SER A 40 8.41 -0.24 -6.31
CA SER A 40 8.31 -1.07 -7.51
C SER A 40 7.37 -2.24 -7.35
N PHE A 41 6.90 -2.74 -8.50
CA PHE A 41 6.12 -3.97 -8.59
C PHE A 41 6.86 -5.18 -8.00
N ALA A 42 8.18 -5.28 -8.22
CA ALA A 42 8.98 -6.41 -7.75
C ALA A 42 8.99 -6.48 -6.23
N GLU A 43 9.26 -5.34 -5.58
CA GLU A 43 9.23 -5.19 -4.13
C GLU A 43 7.82 -5.42 -3.57
N ALA A 44 6.80 -4.86 -4.22
CA ALA A 44 5.41 -5.05 -3.82
C ALA A 44 5.02 -6.53 -3.79
N ARG A 45 5.39 -7.30 -4.82
CA ARG A 45 5.12 -8.74 -4.88
C ARG A 45 5.77 -9.49 -3.72
N GLU A 46 7.01 -9.16 -3.38
CA GLU A 46 7.71 -9.79 -2.25
C GLU A 46 7.05 -9.43 -0.91
N ARG A 47 6.65 -8.17 -0.72
CA ARG A 47 5.99 -7.71 0.50
C ARG A 47 4.58 -8.27 0.67
N LEU A 48 3.81 -8.37 -0.41
CA LEU A 48 2.46 -8.94 -0.40
C LEU A 48 2.43 -10.38 0.13
N ALA A 49 3.52 -11.14 -0.05
CA ALA A 49 3.62 -12.52 0.44
C ALA A 49 4.08 -12.64 1.90
N GLN A 50 4.63 -11.58 2.50
CA GLN A 50 5.32 -11.67 3.80
C GLN A 50 4.46 -11.32 5.01
N GLN A 51 3.41 -10.51 4.86
CA GLN A 51 2.58 -10.08 5.98
C GLN A 51 1.10 -9.97 5.59
N PRO A 52 0.17 -10.15 6.55
CA PRO A 52 -1.22 -9.78 6.33
C PRO A 52 -1.30 -8.25 6.24
N TRP A 53 -1.60 -7.75 5.05
CA TRP A 53 -1.96 -6.36 4.81
C TRP A 53 -3.45 -6.18 5.01
N GLU A 54 -3.85 -5.02 5.51
CA GLU A 54 -5.27 -4.68 5.71
C GLU A 54 -5.76 -3.73 4.63
N LEU A 55 -4.85 -2.88 4.13
CA LEU A 55 -5.05 -1.97 3.02
C LEU A 55 -3.84 -1.99 2.09
N VAL A 56 -4.08 -1.92 0.79
CA VAL A 56 -3.05 -1.69 -0.22
C VAL A 56 -3.38 -0.41 -0.98
N LEU A 57 -2.50 0.58 -0.91
CA LEU A 57 -2.57 1.79 -1.73
C LEU A 57 -1.61 1.63 -2.89
N LEU A 58 -2.11 1.76 -4.11
CA LEU A 58 -1.36 1.47 -5.32
C LEU A 58 -1.52 2.61 -6.32
N ASP A 59 -0.40 3.20 -6.74
CA ASP A 59 -0.39 4.03 -7.93
C ASP A 59 -0.65 3.18 -9.19
N LEU A 60 -1.57 3.66 -10.03
CA LEU A 60 -1.89 3.03 -11.30
C LEU A 60 -0.93 3.46 -12.41
N VAL A 61 -0.26 4.60 -12.26
CA VAL A 61 0.65 5.19 -13.24
C VAL A 61 2.11 4.81 -12.97
N LEU A 62 2.32 3.66 -12.30
CA LEU A 62 3.65 3.09 -12.15
C LEU A 62 4.33 2.89 -13.52
N PRO A 63 5.66 3.05 -13.61
CA PRO A 63 6.41 2.85 -14.83
C PRO A 63 6.08 1.54 -15.54
N ASN A 64 6.06 1.57 -16.88
CA ASN A 64 5.80 0.43 -17.75
C ASN A 64 4.38 -0.18 -17.64
N GLY A 65 3.41 0.54 -17.06
CA GLY A 65 2.03 0.07 -16.93
C GLY A 65 1.84 -1.02 -15.87
N ALA A 66 2.83 -1.18 -14.99
CA ALA A 66 2.85 -2.23 -13.98
C ALA A 66 1.71 -2.11 -12.95
N GLY A 67 1.20 -0.89 -12.69
CA GLY A 67 0.12 -0.66 -11.73
C GLY A 67 -1.17 -1.42 -12.06
N ILE A 68 -1.61 -1.39 -13.33
CA ILE A 68 -2.83 -2.09 -13.77
C ILE A 68 -2.66 -3.61 -13.67
N GLU A 69 -1.49 -4.12 -14.04
CA GLU A 69 -1.17 -5.54 -13.91
C GLU A 69 -1.16 -5.97 -12.43
N LEU A 70 -0.62 -5.12 -11.56
CA LEU A 70 -0.55 -5.36 -10.13
C LEU A 70 -1.94 -5.49 -9.52
N VAL A 71 -2.90 -4.61 -9.85
CA VAL A 71 -4.29 -4.73 -9.37
C VAL A 71 -4.87 -6.12 -9.61
N ARG A 72 -4.61 -6.73 -10.78
CA ARG A 72 -5.09 -8.09 -11.09
C ARG A 72 -4.43 -9.16 -10.23
N ARG A 73 -3.16 -8.98 -9.90
CA ARG A 73 -2.35 -9.94 -9.15
C ARG A 73 -2.53 -9.78 -7.64
N VAL A 74 -2.65 -8.57 -7.11
CA VAL A 74 -2.80 -8.36 -5.66
C VAL A 74 -4.09 -9.00 -5.16
N LYS A 75 -5.20 -8.96 -5.92
CA LYS A 75 -6.43 -9.68 -5.55
C LYS A 75 -6.23 -11.19 -5.32
N ALA A 76 -5.33 -11.81 -6.08
CA ALA A 76 -5.00 -13.22 -5.91
C ALA A 76 -4.03 -13.45 -4.72
N LEU A 77 -3.14 -12.49 -4.45
CA LEU A 77 -2.11 -12.59 -3.43
C LEU A 77 -2.58 -12.17 -2.03
N ALA A 78 -3.60 -11.31 -1.94
CA ALA A 78 -4.13 -10.76 -0.70
C ALA A 78 -5.67 -10.78 -0.69
N PRO A 79 -6.30 -11.98 -0.67
CA PRO A 79 -7.75 -12.14 -0.84
C PRO A 79 -8.59 -11.51 0.29
N THR A 80 -7.99 -11.18 1.43
CA THR A 80 -8.64 -10.60 2.61
C THR A 80 -8.41 -9.09 2.77
N CYS A 81 -7.60 -8.47 1.89
CA CYS A 81 -7.35 -7.03 1.95
C CYS A 81 -8.58 -6.20 1.59
N ARG A 82 -8.69 -5.03 2.21
CA ARG A 82 -9.54 -3.94 1.72
C ARG A 82 -8.76 -3.14 0.67
N TRP A 83 -9.45 -2.64 -0.34
CA TRP A 83 -8.88 -1.97 -1.53
C TRP A 83 -9.48 -0.57 -1.64
#